data_AF-A0A8S2HDB6-F1
#
_entry.id   AF-A0A8S2HDB6-F1
#
_cell.length_a   1.000
_cell.length_b   1.000
_cell.length_c   1.000
_cell.angle_alpha   90.00
_cell.angle_beta   90.00
_cell.angle_gamma   90.00
#
_symmetry.space_group_name_H-M   'P 1'
#
loop_
_entity.id
_entity.type
_entity.pdbx_description
1 polymer ?
#
loop_
_entity_poly.entity_id
_entity_poly.type
_entity_poly.pdbx_seq_one_letter_code
_entity_poly.pdbx_strand_id
1 'polypeptide(L)'
;MGYGLPSAIGVKIARPHCTVVDIDGDASFCMTGMGLVPATQHGVGVKVLILNNSFQGMVKQWQGLFYGKRYSGTPMFNPDFTKLAEPMGFKALCCSSMNDLPNTSQNS
;
A
#
# COMPACT_ATOMS: atom_id res chain seq x y z
N MET A 1 1.18 11.95 0.11
CA MET A 1 0.39 10.72 0.36
C MET A 1 -0.48 10.48 -0.87
N GLY A 2 -0.75 9.23 -1.26
CA GLY A 2 -1.50 8.89 -2.48
C GLY A 2 -0.73 8.98 -3.80
N TYR A 3 0.60 9.16 -3.74
CA TYR A 3 1.42 9.29 -4.95
C TYR A 3 1.91 7.93 -5.48
N GLY A 4 2.13 6.96 -4.59
CA GLY A 4 2.78 5.67 -4.89
C GLY A 4 2.11 4.94 -6.03
N LEU A 5 0.87 4.51 -5.83
CA LEU A 5 0.11 3.71 -6.80
C LEU A 5 0.01 4.35 -8.20
N PRO A 6 -0.50 5.59 -8.38
CA PRO A 6 -0.63 6.17 -9.72
C PRO A 6 0.74 6.34 -10.41
N SER A 7 1.79 6.63 -9.64
CA SER A 7 3.14 6.78 -10.20
C SER A 7 3.72 5.43 -10.63
N ALA A 8 3.52 4.37 -9.84
CA ALA A 8 3.93 3.02 -10.18
C ALA A 8 3.23 2.54 -11.48
N ILE A 9 1.93 2.81 -11.62
CA ILE A 9 1.19 2.52 -12.85
C ILE A 9 1.80 3.27 -14.04
N GLY A 10 2.06 4.57 -13.90
CA GLY A 10 2.69 5.38 -14.95
C GLY A 10 4.08 4.88 -15.34
N VAL A 11 4.92 4.53 -14.37
CA VAL A 11 6.24 3.94 -14.62
C VAL A 11 6.13 2.60 -15.31
N LYS A 12 5.16 1.75 -14.94
CA LYS A 12 4.95 0.45 -15.59
C LYS A 12 4.54 0.60 -17.05
N ILE A 13 3.71 1.59 -17.38
CA ILE A 13 3.36 1.92 -18.76
C ILE A 13 4.61 2.37 -19.53
N ALA A 14 5.43 3.25 -18.95
CA ALA A 14 6.65 3.75 -19.59
C ALA A 14 7.77 2.70 -19.70
N ARG A 15 7.79 1.72 -18.80
CA ARG A 15 8.82 0.67 -18.68
C ARG A 15 8.16 -0.70 -18.57
N PRO A 16 7.53 -1.21 -19.65
CA PRO A 16 6.69 -2.41 -19.60
C PRO A 16 7.46 -3.67 -19.17
N HIS A 17 8.76 -3.75 -19.49
CA HIS A 17 9.60 -4.90 -19.17
C HIS A 17 10.22 -4.85 -17.77
N CYS A 18 10.09 -3.74 -17.04
CA CYS A 18 10.63 -3.63 -15.69
C CYS A 18 9.61 -4.13 -14.66
N THR A 19 10.10 -4.74 -13.59
CA THR A 19 9.33 -4.93 -12.37
C THR A 19 9.21 -3.58 -11.67
N VAL A 20 7.98 -3.13 -11.43
CA VAL A 20 7.69 -1.90 -10.71
C VAL A 20 7.05 -2.26 -9.38
N VAL A 21 7.64 -1.77 -8.30
CA VAL A 21 7.19 -2.02 -6.93
C VAL A 21 6.86 -0.68 -6.28
N ASP A 22 5.61 -0.55 -5.84
CA ASP A 22 5.14 0.53 -4.97
C ASP A 22 5.29 0.09 -3.51
N ILE A 23 6.11 0.78 -2.73
CA ILE A 23 6.22 0.58 -1.28
C ILE A 23 5.45 1.72 -0.63
N ASP A 24 4.26 1.43 -0.13
CA ASP A 24 3.34 2.44 0.34
C ASP A 24 2.94 2.24 1.81
N GLY A 25 2.58 3.33 2.47
CA GLY A 25 1.95 3.28 3.79
C GLY A 25 0.44 3.09 3.65
N ASP A 26 -0.19 2.43 4.62
CA ASP A 26 -1.65 2.32 4.71
C ASP A 26 -2.37 3.66 4.55
N ALA A 27 -1.89 4.69 5.26
CA ALA A 27 -2.48 6.02 5.20
C ALA A 27 -2.40 6.65 3.81
N SER A 28 -1.29 6.43 3.12
CA SER A 28 -1.05 6.94 1.77
C SER A 28 -1.87 6.18 0.74
N PHE A 29 -1.89 4.85 0.83
CA PHE A 29 -2.61 3.98 -0.09
C PHE A 29 -4.12 4.25 -0.05
N CYS A 30 -4.69 4.47 1.15
CA CYS A 30 -6.10 4.81 1.32
C CYS A 30 -6.55 6.06 0.55
N MET A 31 -5.64 6.96 0.14
CA MET A 31 -6.02 8.14 -0.65
C MET A 31 -6.34 7.83 -2.11
N THR A 32 -5.64 6.86 -2.70
CA THR A 32 -5.68 6.61 -4.15
C THR A 32 -5.76 5.14 -4.53
N GLY A 33 -5.96 4.24 -3.57
CA GLY A 33 -5.99 2.78 -3.76
C GLY A 33 -7.02 2.31 -4.78
N MET A 34 -8.09 3.09 -5.03
CA MET A 34 -9.02 2.84 -6.13
C MET A 34 -8.38 2.82 -7.53
N GLY A 35 -7.15 3.33 -7.66
CA GLY A 35 -6.32 3.23 -8.86
C GLY A 35 -6.01 1.79 -9.30
N LEU A 36 -6.25 0.79 -8.46
CA LEU A 36 -6.16 -0.62 -8.85
C LEU A 36 -7.16 -0.97 -9.97
N VAL A 37 -8.38 -0.41 -9.93
CA VAL A 37 -9.42 -0.67 -10.95
C VAL A 37 -8.98 -0.24 -12.36
N PRO A 38 -8.57 1.02 -12.60
CA PRO A 38 -8.08 1.41 -13.92
C PRO A 38 -6.78 0.68 -14.31
N ALA A 39 -5.91 0.32 -13.37
CA ALA A 39 -4.74 -0.51 -13.68
C ALA A 39 -5.13 -1.85 -14.28
N THR A 40 -6.08 -2.56 -13.67
CA THR A 40 -6.64 -3.82 -14.19
C THR A 40 -7.33 -3.61 -15.54
N GLN A 41 -8.16 -2.57 -15.68
CA GLN A 41 -8.86 -2.25 -16.93
C GLN A 41 -7.90 -2.08 -18.12
N HIS A 42 -6.72 -1.51 -17.87
CA HIS A 42 -5.68 -1.29 -18.89
C HIS A 42 -4.62 -2.40 -18.96
N GLY A 43 -4.77 -3.49 -18.19
CA GLY A 43 -3.81 -4.60 -18.17
C GLY A 43 -2.43 -4.21 -17.63
N VAL A 44 -2.35 -3.21 -16.76
CA VAL A 44 -1.10 -2.69 -16.19
C VAL A 44 -0.83 -3.35 -14.84
N GLY A 45 0.06 -4.34 -14.83
CA GLY A 45 0.45 -5.05 -13.60
C GLY A 45 1.58 -4.35 -12.84
N VAL A 46 1.32 -3.94 -11.59
CA VAL A 46 2.31 -3.44 -10.63
C VAL A 46 2.33 -4.33 -9.38
N LYS A 47 3.45 -4.33 -8.64
CA LYS A 47 3.52 -4.92 -7.30
C LYS A 47 3.32 -3.80 -6.27
N VAL A 48 2.41 -3.99 -5.31
CA VAL A 48 2.16 -3.01 -4.23
C VAL A 48 2.41 -3.67 -2.89
N LEU A 49 3.29 -3.08 -2.08
CA LEU A 49 3.59 -3.50 -0.72
C LEU A 49 3.06 -2.45 0.25
N ILE A 50 2.01 -2.78 0.98
CA ILE A 50 1.40 -1.88 1.97
C ILE A 50 1.98 -2.18 3.35
N LEU A 51 2.68 -1.21 3.93
CA LEU A 51 3.15 -1.25 5.32
C LEU A 51 2.01 -0.81 6.25
N ASN A 52 1.17 -1.75 6.62
CA ASN A 52 -0.04 -1.49 7.41
C ASN A 52 0.27 -1.40 8.92
N ASN A 53 0.48 -0.18 9.42
CA ASN A 53 0.68 0.07 10.85
C ASN A 53 -0.56 0.65 11.55
N SER A 54 -1.65 0.93 10.82
CA SER A 54 -2.91 1.51 11.31
C SER A 54 -2.79 2.92 11.88
N PHE A 55 -1.79 3.68 11.45
CA PHE A 55 -1.58 5.08 11.83
C PHE A 55 -0.98 5.89 10.69
N GLN A 56 -1.16 7.22 10.75
CA GLN A 56 -0.25 8.15 10.08
C GLN A 56 1.10 8.17 10.81
N GLY A 57 1.91 7.12 10.59
CA GLY A 57 3.09 6.80 11.40
C GLY A 57 4.09 7.94 11.56
N MET A 58 4.38 8.68 10.48
CA MET A 58 5.27 9.85 10.55
C MET A 58 4.70 10.94 11.48
N VAL A 59 3.43 11.30 11.34
CA VAL A 59 2.81 12.33 12.18
C VAL A 59 2.70 11.87 13.63
N LYS A 60 2.37 10.58 13.86
CA LYS A 60 2.38 9.95 15.19
C LYS A 60 3.75 10.04 15.85
N GLN A 61 4.85 9.82 15.10
CA GLN A 61 6.21 9.93 15.62
C GLN A 61 6.49 11.35 16.12
N TRP A 62 6.16 12.38 15.34
CA TRP A 62 6.29 13.78 15.77
C TRP A 62 5.43 14.11 16.99
N GLN A 63 4.18 13.62 17.02
CA GLN A 63 3.29 13.76 18.19
C GLN A 63 3.86 13.08 19.45
N GLY A 64 4.54 11.94 19.29
CA GLY A 64 5.23 11.25 20.38
C GLY A 64 6.44 12.02 20.91
N LEU A 65 7.24 12.60 20.01
CA LEU A 65 8.47 13.32 20.36
C LEU A 65 8.21 14.69 20.98
N PHE A 66 7.25 15.45 20.44
CA PHE A 66 7.12 16.89 20.74
C PHE A 66 5.80 17.28 21.41
N TYR A 67 4.80 16.39 21.43
CA TYR A 67 3.46 16.72 21.91
C TYR A 67 2.98 15.78 23.02
N GLY A 68 3.90 15.21 23.80
CA GLY A 68 3.58 14.40 24.98
C GLY A 68 2.72 13.18 24.67
N LYS A 69 2.93 12.55 23.49
CA LYS A 69 2.14 11.39 23.02
C LYS A 69 0.64 11.68 22.86
N ARG A 70 0.26 12.94 22.66
CA ARG A 70 -1.12 13.32 22.28
C ARG A 70 -1.38 13.02 20.81
N TYR A 71 -1.92 11.84 20.53
CA TYR A 71 -2.20 11.39 19.17
C TYR A 71 -3.51 11.97 18.62
N SER A 72 -3.42 13.10 17.93
CA SER A 72 -4.59 13.78 17.34
C SER A 72 -4.69 13.47 15.85
N GLY A 73 -5.80 12.83 15.44
CA GLY A 73 -6.10 12.54 14.03
C GLY A 73 -5.16 11.55 13.33
N THR A 74 -4.29 10.88 14.07
CA THR A 74 -3.30 9.93 13.52
C THR A 74 -3.68 8.45 13.57
N PRO A 75 -4.50 7.95 14.52
CA PRO A 75 -5.04 6.58 14.43
C PRO A 75 -5.94 6.42 13.20
N MET A 76 -5.82 5.30 12.51
CA MET A 76 -6.60 5.02 11.31
C MET A 76 -7.44 3.75 11.44
N PHE A 77 -8.62 3.79 10.83
CA PHE A 77 -9.40 2.59 10.52
C PHE A 77 -9.15 2.24 9.06
N ASN A 78 -8.51 1.10 8.83
CA ASN A 78 -8.17 0.62 7.49
C ASN A 78 -9.12 -0.50 7.06
N PRO A 79 -9.46 -0.59 5.76
CA PRO A 79 -10.13 -1.77 5.23
C PRO A 79 -9.21 -2.99 5.32
N ASP A 80 -9.79 -4.18 5.18
CA ASP A 80 -9.02 -5.37 4.85
C ASP A 80 -8.50 -5.21 3.41
N PHE A 81 -7.23 -4.83 3.26
CA PHE A 81 -6.63 -4.56 1.96
C PHE A 81 -6.62 -5.79 1.05
N THR A 82 -6.62 -7.01 1.62
CA THR A 82 -6.69 -8.22 0.80
C THR A 82 -8.03 -8.38 0.13
N LYS A 83 -9.11 -8.29 0.92
CA LYS A 83 -10.49 -8.32 0.43
C LYS A 83 -10.85 -7.12 -0.44
N LEU A 84 -10.14 -6.00 -0.29
CA LEU A 84 -10.30 -4.82 -1.14
C LEU A 84 -9.65 -5.03 -2.52
N ALA A 85 -8.47 -5.63 -2.58
CA ALA A 85 -7.68 -5.76 -3.81
C ALA A 85 -8.19 -6.87 -4.75
N GLU A 86 -8.67 -8.00 -4.20
CA GLU A 86 -9.20 -9.12 -4.97
C GLU A 86 -10.30 -8.73 -5.99
N PRO A 87 -11.39 -8.03 -5.60
CA PRO A 87 -12.42 -7.62 -6.55
C PRO A 87 -11.95 -6.54 -7.54
N MET A 88 -10.83 -5.88 -7.28
CA MET A 88 -10.20 -4.92 -8.19
C MET A 88 -9.29 -5.62 -9.22
N GLY A 89 -9.19 -6.95 -9.21
CA GLY A 89 -8.41 -7.75 -10.15
C GLY A 89 -6.95 -7.96 -9.76
N PHE A 90 -6.58 -7.66 -8.50
CA PHE A 90 -5.24 -7.87 -7.99
C PHE A 90 -5.17 -9.11 -7.11
N LYS A 91 -4.13 -9.93 -7.30
CA LYS A 91 -3.77 -10.97 -6.35
C LYS A 91 -3.28 -10.30 -5.06
N ALA A 92 -3.88 -10.65 -3.94
CA ALA A 92 -3.49 -10.11 -2.64
C ALA A 92 -2.88 -11.19 -1.75
N LEU A 93 -1.90 -10.80 -0.94
CA LEU A 93 -1.27 -11.64 0.07
C LEU A 93 -1.14 -10.83 1.36
N CYS A 94 -1.35 -11.48 2.51
CA CYS A 94 -1.16 -10.87 3.83
C CYS A 94 -0.03 -11.57 4.55
N CYS A 95 0.91 -10.79 5.08
CA CYS A 95 2.03 -11.26 5.89
C CYS A 95 1.87 -10.67 7.29
N SER A 96 1.49 -11.48 8.27
CA SER A 96 1.24 -11.04 9.66
C SER A 96 2.35 -11.44 10.63
N SER A 97 3.22 -12.39 10.24
CA SER A 97 4.38 -12.79 11.02
C SER A 97 5.66 -12.86 10.18
N MET A 98 6.82 -12.79 10.83
CA MET A 98 8.12 -12.93 10.14
C MET A 98 8.28 -14.29 9.44
N ASN A 99 7.56 -15.32 9.89
CA ASN A 99 7.58 -16.64 9.27
C ASN A 99 6.83 -16.69 7.93
N ASP A 100 5.95 -15.73 7.66
CA ASP A 100 5.14 -15.68 6.44
C ASP A 100 5.87 -14.94 5.29
N LEU A 101 6.92 -14.17 5.61
CA LEU A 101 7.70 -13.38 4.65
C LEU A 101 8.26 -14.22 3.49
N PRO A 102 8.91 -15.39 3.71
CA PRO A 102 9.52 -16.15 2.62
C PRO A 102 8.49 -16.69 1.61
N ASN A 103 7.33 -17.12 2.11
CA ASN A 103 6.25 -17.71 1.30
C ASN A 103 5.46 -16.66 0.51
N THR A 104 5.42 -15.43 1.03
CA THR A 104 4.70 -14.31 0.44
C THR A 104 5.49 -13.65 -0.69
N SER A 105 6.82 -13.54 -0.56
CA SER A 105 7.66 -12.91 -1.58
C SER A 105 7.81 -13.75 -2.86
N GLN A 106 7.80 -15.09 -2.75
CA GLN A 106 8.02 -16.01 -3.87
C GLN A 106 6.79 -16.19 -4.78
N ASN A 107 5.59 -15.88 -4.28
CA ASN A 107 4.33 -16.08 -5.00
C ASN A 107 3.78 -14.79 -5.66
N SER A 108 4.58 -13.72 -5.67
CA SER A 108 4.18 -12.39 -6.14
C SER A 108 4.54 -12.11 -7.59
#